data_AF-A0A353HA94-F1
#
_entry.id   AF-A0A353HA94-F1
#
_cell.length_a   1.000
_cell.length_b   1.000
_cell.length_c   1.000
_cell.angle_alpha   90.00
_cell.angle_beta   90.00
_cell.angle_gamma   90.00
#
_symmetry.space_group_name_H-M   'P 1'
#
loop_
_entity.id
_entity.type
_entity.pdbx_description
1 polymer ?
#
loop_
_entity_poly.entity_id
_entity_poly.type
_entity_poly.pdbx_seq_one_letter_code
_entity_poly.pdbx_strand_id
1 'polypeptide(L)'
;MKGIFMIANCNPDKFYDANYFLGALCSEFLKQFGEKAESIISLFSYRRGLALGKAMSAKLEDKSFETAIKSFVAASEKSTAPAELISFEKNRAVMKGMVCPLGLNGNGREICEAMMNMDRGILE
;
A
#
# COMPACT_ATOMS: atom_id res chain seq x y z
N MET A 1 36.55 0.54 -2.72
CA MET A 1 35.66 0.94 -3.83
C MET A 1 34.55 1.81 -3.26
N LYS A 2 34.52 3.12 -3.59
CA LYS A 2 33.39 4.00 -3.28
C LYS A 2 32.51 4.06 -4.53
N GLY A 3 31.53 3.16 -4.61
CA GLY A 3 30.50 3.23 -5.64
C GLY A 3 29.40 4.16 -5.18
N ILE A 4 29.14 5.23 -5.94
CA ILE A 4 27.90 6.00 -5.81
C ILE A 4 26.80 5.08 -6.35
N PHE A 5 26.09 4.39 -5.46
CA PHE A 5 24.81 3.77 -5.83
C PHE A 5 23.84 4.92 -6.08
N MET A 6 23.62 5.27 -7.35
CA MET A 6 22.50 6.12 -7.70
C MET A 6 21.22 5.31 -7.42
N ILE A 7 20.66 5.53 -6.22
CA ILE A 7 19.30 5.09 -5.90
C ILE A 7 18.41 5.78 -6.92
N ALA A 8 17.71 4.99 -7.73
CA ALA A 8 16.95 5.51 -8.84
C ALA A 8 15.84 6.44 -8.31
N ASN A 9 15.84 7.71 -8.75
CA ASN A 9 14.70 8.62 -8.68
C ASN A 9 13.99 8.78 -7.32
N CYS A 10 14.72 8.72 -6.21
CA CYS A 10 14.17 9.02 -4.88
C CYS A 10 14.62 10.42 -4.38
N ASN A 11 13.73 11.12 -3.68
CA ASN A 11 14.03 12.33 -2.94
C ASN A 11 14.47 11.94 -1.51
N PRO A 12 15.77 12.06 -1.17
CA PRO A 12 16.29 11.65 0.14
C PRO A 12 15.71 12.46 1.30
N ASP A 13 15.29 13.69 1.05
CA ASP A 13 14.68 14.54 2.08
C ASP A 13 13.34 13.98 2.55
N LYS A 14 12.71 13.05 1.81
CA LYS A 14 11.46 12.39 2.19
C LYS A 14 11.64 11.07 2.94
N PHE A 15 12.87 10.64 3.22
CA PHE A 15 13.12 9.36 3.89
C PHE A 15 12.67 9.32 5.37
N TYR A 16 12.32 10.46 5.96
CA TYR A 16 11.65 10.49 7.27
C TYR A 16 10.22 9.95 7.21
N ASP A 17 9.57 9.94 6.03
CA ASP A 17 8.24 9.36 5.83
C ASP A 17 8.37 7.85 5.61
N ALA A 18 7.73 7.07 6.49
CA ALA A 18 7.85 5.62 6.46
C ALA A 18 7.29 4.97 5.18
N ASN A 19 6.24 5.55 4.58
CA ASN A 19 5.66 5.01 3.35
C ASN A 19 6.57 5.34 2.15
N TYR A 20 7.11 6.55 2.11
CA TYR A 20 8.10 6.95 1.10
C TYR A 20 9.35 6.07 1.15
N PHE A 21 9.91 5.88 2.35
CA PHE A 21 11.04 4.97 2.57
C PHE A 21 10.73 3.55 2.09
N LEU A 22 9.54 3.03 2.43
CA LEU A 22 9.12 1.69 2.00
C LEU A 22 9.02 1.59 0.47
N GLY A 23 8.47 2.61 -0.20
CA GLY A 23 8.41 2.67 -1.66
C GLY A 23 9.80 2.63 -2.30
N ALA A 24 10.75 3.40 -1.78
CA ALA A 24 12.14 3.41 -2.25
C ALA A 24 12.83 2.07 -2.01
N LEU A 25 12.67 1.47 -0.82
CA LEU A 25 13.22 0.16 -0.48
C LEU A 25 12.69 -0.93 -1.43
N CYS A 26 11.37 -0.99 -1.62
CA CYS A 26 10.75 -1.96 -2.52
C CYS A 26 11.19 -1.77 -3.96
N SER A 27 11.42 -0.53 -4.40
CA SER A 27 11.91 -0.24 -5.74
C SER A 27 13.30 -0.79 -5.99
N GLU A 28 14.23 -0.54 -5.07
CA GLU A 28 15.59 -1.08 -5.19
C GLU A 28 15.62 -2.61 -5.00
N PHE A 29 14.78 -3.14 -4.12
CA PHE A 29 14.68 -4.59 -3.92
C PHE A 29 14.14 -5.30 -5.18
N LEU A 30 13.09 -4.75 -5.80
CA LEU A 30 12.55 -5.26 -7.05
C LEU A 30 13.57 -5.17 -8.19
N LYS A 31 14.27 -4.05 -8.31
CA LYS A 31 15.33 -3.86 -9.32
C LYS A 31 16.46 -4.89 -9.20
N GLN A 32 16.83 -5.27 -7.98
CA GLN A 32 17.91 -6.24 -7.75
C GLN A 32 17.49 -7.69 -7.90
N PHE A 33 16.24 -8.04 -7.55
CA PHE A 33 15.82 -9.44 -7.41
C PHE A 33 14.61 -9.84 -8.27
N GLY A 34 14.02 -8.92 -9.03
CA GLY A 34 12.91 -9.17 -9.95
C GLY A 34 11.71 -9.84 -9.29
N GLU A 35 11.10 -10.80 -9.98
CA GLU A 35 9.89 -11.54 -9.55
C GLU A 35 10.01 -12.14 -8.12
N LYS A 36 11.22 -12.52 -7.68
CA LYS A 36 11.42 -13.03 -6.31
C LYS A 36 11.16 -11.95 -5.27
N ALA A 37 11.63 -10.73 -5.52
CA ALA A 37 11.33 -9.60 -4.65
C ALA A 37 9.83 -9.27 -4.67
N GLU A 38 9.20 -9.26 -5.83
CA GLU A 38 7.75 -9.04 -5.96
C GLU A 38 6.93 -10.02 -5.13
N SER A 39 7.26 -11.32 -5.19
CA SER A 39 6.61 -12.36 -4.40
C SER A 39 6.75 -12.12 -2.88
N ILE A 40 7.94 -11.69 -2.44
CA ILE A 40 8.21 -11.38 -1.03
C ILE A 40 7.43 -10.13 -0.60
N ILE A 41 7.47 -9.06 -1.39
CA ILE A 41 6.74 -7.81 -1.13
C ILE A 41 5.24 -8.11 -1.02
N SER A 42 4.68 -8.88 -1.95
CA SER A 42 3.28 -9.28 -1.96
C SER A 42 2.90 -10.05 -0.69
N LEU A 43 3.69 -11.07 -0.32
CA LEU A 43 3.45 -11.90 0.86
C LEU A 43 3.45 -11.07 2.16
N PHE A 44 4.46 -10.22 2.35
CA PHE A 44 4.55 -9.42 3.57
C PHE A 44 3.52 -8.29 3.60
N SER A 45 3.19 -7.70 2.45
CA SER A 45 2.10 -6.73 2.32
C SER A 45 0.76 -7.36 2.71
N TYR A 46 0.46 -8.57 2.21
CA TYR A 46 -0.72 -9.33 2.60
C TYR A 46 -0.77 -9.62 4.10
N ARG A 47 0.32 -10.13 4.69
CA ARG A 47 0.40 -10.41 6.13
C ARG A 47 0.21 -9.16 6.99
N ARG A 48 0.79 -8.04 6.57
CA ARG A 48 0.57 -6.74 7.21
C ARG A 48 -0.90 -6.34 7.09
N GLY A 49 -1.50 -6.54 5.92
CA GLY A 49 -2.92 -6.32 5.67
C GLY A 49 -3.81 -7.08 6.65
N LEU A 50 -3.61 -8.40 6.79
CA LEU A 50 -4.35 -9.23 7.75
C LEU A 50 -4.24 -8.73 9.19
N ALA A 51 -3.03 -8.32 9.61
CA ALA A 51 -2.82 -7.78 10.95
C ALA A 51 -3.58 -6.46 11.15
N LEU A 52 -3.57 -5.58 10.15
CA LEU A 52 -4.30 -4.32 10.16
C LEU A 52 -5.81 -4.54 10.14
N GLY A 53 -6.32 -5.40 9.24
CA GLY A 53 -7.73 -5.78 9.15
C GLY A 53 -8.26 -6.37 10.45
N LYS A 54 -7.49 -7.25 11.10
CA LYS A 54 -7.82 -7.77 12.44
C LYS A 54 -7.90 -6.67 13.49
N ALA A 55 -6.96 -5.72 13.48
CA ALA A 55 -6.96 -4.61 14.43
C ALA A 55 -8.11 -3.61 14.19
N MET A 56 -8.47 -3.38 12.92
CA MET A 56 -9.59 -2.52 12.53
C MET A 56 -10.94 -3.16 12.87
N SER A 57 -11.14 -4.42 12.48
CA SER A 57 -12.37 -5.18 12.72
C SER A 57 -12.64 -5.45 14.21
N ALA A 58 -11.62 -5.45 15.06
CA ALA A 58 -11.80 -5.55 16.52
C ALA A 58 -12.59 -4.37 17.12
N LYS A 59 -12.70 -3.25 16.39
CA LYS A 59 -13.44 -2.05 16.82
C LYS A 59 -14.81 -1.90 16.13
N LEU A 60 -15.15 -2.81 15.23
CA LEU A 60 -16.39 -2.76 14.46
C LEU A 60 -17.42 -3.72 15.06
N GLU A 61 -18.62 -3.20 15.32
CA GLU A 61 -19.77 -4.02 15.73
C GLU A 61 -20.30 -4.85 14.55
N ASP A 62 -20.39 -4.22 13.37
CA ASP A 62 -20.73 -4.87 12.10
C ASP A 62 -19.45 -5.17 11.29
N LYS A 63 -19.27 -6.45 10.96
CA LYS A 63 -18.12 -6.95 10.17
C LYS A 63 -18.46 -7.17 8.69
N SER A 64 -19.57 -6.61 8.21
CA SER A 64 -19.90 -6.63 6.79
C SER A 64 -18.82 -5.94 5.95
N PHE A 65 -18.66 -6.40 4.71
CA PHE A 65 -17.76 -5.80 3.74
C PHE A 65 -18.08 -4.31 3.51
N GLU A 66 -19.36 -3.94 3.53
CA GLU A 66 -19.80 -2.55 3.42
C GLU A 66 -19.26 -1.67 4.55
N THR A 67 -19.39 -2.13 5.79
CA THR A 67 -18.90 -1.41 6.97
C THR A 67 -17.37 -1.31 6.97
N ALA A 68 -16.67 -2.37 6.54
CA ALA A 68 -15.22 -2.35 6.37
C ALA A 68 -14.76 -1.30 5.34
N ILE A 69 -15.37 -1.28 4.15
CA ILE A 69 -15.04 -0.32 3.08
C ILE A 69 -15.34 1.12 3.50
N LYS A 70 -16.51 1.39 4.09
CA LYS A 70 -16.84 2.74 4.58
C LYS A 70 -15.85 3.21 5.65
N SER A 71 -15.47 2.33 6.56
CA SER A 71 -14.47 2.62 7.59
C SER A 71 -13.09 2.91 6.99
N PHE A 72 -12.69 2.14 5.98
CA PHE A 72 -11.43 2.37 5.26
C PHE A 72 -11.42 3.71 4.53
N VAL A 73 -12.48 4.05 3.79
CA VAL A 73 -12.60 5.33 3.07
C VAL A 73 -12.53 6.50 4.05
N ALA A 74 -13.33 6.46 5.13
CA ALA A 74 -13.33 7.51 6.16
C ALA A 74 -11.98 7.68 6.87
N ALA A 75 -11.21 6.59 7.02
CA ALA A 75 -9.85 6.66 7.55
C ALA A 75 -8.88 7.28 6.52
N SER A 76 -9.04 6.94 5.24
CA SER A 76 -8.19 7.45 4.16
C SER A 76 -8.35 8.95 3.94
N GLU A 77 -9.57 9.49 4.05
CA GLU A 77 -9.87 10.92 3.91
C GLU A 77 -9.11 11.80 4.92
N LYS A 78 -8.77 11.24 6.09
CA LYS A 78 -8.04 11.91 7.15
C LYS A 78 -6.53 11.68 7.09
N SER A 79 -6.07 10.93 6.10
CA SER A 79 -4.66 10.56 5.93
C SER A 79 -3.94 11.48 4.94
N THR A 80 -2.63 11.31 4.82
CA THR A 80 -1.81 12.00 3.81
C THR A 80 -1.97 11.43 2.40
N ALA A 81 -2.72 10.33 2.25
CA ALA A 81 -3.00 9.67 0.97
C ALA A 81 -4.51 9.37 0.84
N PRO A 82 -5.34 10.40 0.61
CA PRO A 82 -6.78 10.23 0.50
C PRO A 82 -7.17 9.39 -0.71
N ALA A 83 -8.24 8.61 -0.54
CA ALA A 83 -8.83 7.81 -1.59
C ALA A 83 -10.34 8.07 -1.70
N GLU A 84 -10.84 8.08 -2.93
CA GLU A 84 -12.25 8.26 -3.25
C GLU A 84 -12.89 6.91 -3.57
N LEU A 85 -14.10 6.65 -3.06
CA LEU A 85 -14.89 5.48 -3.44
C LEU A 85 -15.65 5.78 -4.73
N ILE A 86 -15.29 5.07 -5.82
CA ILE A 86 -15.89 5.25 -7.14
C ILE A 86 -17.14 4.38 -7.31
N SER A 87 -17.08 3.13 -6.87
CA SER A 87 -18.24 2.23 -6.88
C SER A 87 -18.15 1.17 -5.79
N PHE A 88 -19.32 0.66 -5.39
CA PHE A 88 -19.48 -0.37 -4.38
C PHE A 88 -20.63 -1.33 -4.77
N GLU A 89 -20.33 -2.61 -4.85
CA GLU A 89 -21.28 -3.67 -5.19
C GLU A 89 -20.99 -4.91 -4.36
N LYS A 90 -21.90 -5.29 -3.44
CA LYS A 90 -21.85 -6.49 -2.56
C LYS A 90 -20.47 -6.83 -1.97
N ASN A 91 -19.57 -7.41 -2.76
CA ASN A 91 -18.23 -7.86 -2.38
C ASN A 91 -17.09 -7.21 -3.22
N ARG A 92 -17.35 -6.06 -3.85
CA ARG A 92 -16.39 -5.33 -4.67
C ARG A 92 -16.49 -3.84 -4.38
N ALA A 93 -15.34 -3.22 -4.18
CA ALA A 93 -15.19 -1.77 -4.13
C ALA A 93 -14.16 -1.33 -5.19
N VAL A 94 -14.44 -0.22 -5.86
CA VAL A 94 -13.47 0.44 -6.75
C VAL A 94 -13.11 1.76 -6.10
N MET A 95 -11.82 1.95 -5.84
CA MET A 95 -11.30 3.15 -5.19
C MET A 95 -10.26 3.83 -6.06
N LYS A 96 -10.21 5.17 -5.97
CA LYS A 96 -9.23 6.01 -6.63
C LYS A 96 -8.36 6.69 -5.59
N GLY A 97 -7.09 6.28 -5.50
CA GLY A 97 -6.10 7.01 -4.71
C GLY A 97 -5.76 8.35 -5.36
N MET A 98 -5.78 9.43 -4.58
CA MET A 98 -5.49 10.78 -5.07
C MET A 98 -4.01 11.12 -4.99
N VAL A 99 -3.27 10.46 -4.10
CA VAL A 99 -1.84 10.63 -3.87
C VAL A 99 -1.21 9.25 -3.71
N CYS A 100 -0.01 9.05 -4.27
CA CYS A 100 0.77 7.83 -4.03
C CYS A 100 1.50 7.95 -2.68
N PRO A 101 1.13 7.17 -1.64
CA PRO A 101 1.82 7.23 -0.35
C PRO A 101 3.26 6.72 -0.43
N LEU A 102 3.57 5.87 -1.41
CA LEU A 102 4.90 5.30 -1.62
C LEU A 102 5.84 6.22 -2.41
N GLY A 103 5.35 7.38 -2.87
CA GLY A 103 6.16 8.35 -3.60
C GLY A 103 6.68 7.87 -4.96
N LEU A 104 6.07 6.84 -5.54
CA LEU A 104 6.51 6.23 -6.81
C LEU A 104 6.12 7.07 -8.04
N ASN A 105 5.19 8.01 -7.89
CA ASN A 105 4.79 9.00 -8.90
C ASN A 105 4.51 8.40 -10.29
N GLY A 106 3.81 7.26 -10.34
CA GLY A 106 3.45 6.58 -11.59
C GLY A 106 4.49 5.58 -12.12
N ASN A 107 5.64 5.46 -11.46
CA ASN A 107 6.63 4.42 -11.75
C ASN A 107 6.40 3.19 -10.85
N GLY A 108 6.97 2.04 -11.23
CA GLY A 108 6.95 0.84 -10.36
C GLY A 108 5.55 0.25 -10.17
N ARG A 109 4.79 0.09 -11.27
CA ARG A 109 3.45 -0.51 -11.25
C ARG A 109 3.41 -1.87 -10.54
N GLU A 110 4.43 -2.69 -10.76
CA GLU A 110 4.59 -4.00 -10.10
C GLU A 110 4.67 -3.87 -8.58
N ILE A 111 5.28 -2.80 -8.07
CA ILE A 111 5.34 -2.50 -6.63
C ILE A 111 3.95 -2.10 -6.13
N CYS A 112 3.23 -1.25 -6.87
CA CYS A 112 1.86 -0.89 -6.52
C CYS A 112 0.97 -2.14 -6.45
N GLU A 113 1.02 -2.99 -7.47
CA GLU A 113 0.23 -4.24 -7.53
C GLU A 113 0.62 -5.21 -6.41
N ALA A 114 1.91 -5.37 -6.12
CA ALA A 114 2.37 -6.16 -4.99
C ALA A 114 1.86 -5.61 -3.65
N MET A 115 1.91 -4.29 -3.45
CA MET A 115 1.47 -3.60 -2.24
C MET A 115 -0.05 -3.63 -2.05
N MET A 116 -0.84 -3.67 -3.13
CA MET A 116 -2.31 -3.83 -3.05
C MET A 116 -2.75 -5.13 -2.39
N ASN A 117 -1.86 -6.12 -2.25
CA ASN A 117 -2.14 -7.29 -1.41
C ASN A 117 -2.36 -6.91 0.07
N MET A 118 -1.84 -5.76 0.52
CA MET A 118 -2.18 -5.22 1.84
C MET A 118 -3.66 -4.86 1.95
N ASP A 119 -4.21 -4.18 0.94
CA ASP A 119 -5.63 -3.82 0.90
C ASP A 119 -6.50 -5.08 0.88
N ARG A 120 -6.09 -6.09 0.09
CA ARG A 120 -6.73 -7.40 0.10
C ARG A 120 -6.72 -8.02 1.51
N GLY A 121 -5.57 -8.05 2.18
CA GLY A 121 -5.46 -8.59 3.53
C GLY A 121 -6.25 -7.80 4.59
N ILE A 122 -6.46 -6.50 4.40
CA ILE A 122 -7.29 -5.68 5.31
C ILE A 122 -8.77 -6.09 5.24
N LEU A 123 -9.22 -6.51 4.06
CA LEU A 123 -10.63 -6.77 3.76
C LEU A 123 -11.03 -8.25 3.90
N GLU A 124 -10.08 -9.14 4.16
CA GLU A 124 -10.28 -10.56 4.48
C GLU A 124 -10.42 -10.79 6.00
#